data_AF-A0A565CTY1-F1
#
_entry.id   AF-A0A565CTY1-F1
#
_cell.length_a   1.000
_cell.length_b   1.000
_cell.length_c   1.000
_cell.angle_alpha   90.00
_cell.angle_beta   90.00
_cell.angle_gamma   90.00
#
_symmetry.space_group_name_H-M   'P 1'
#
loop_
_entity.id
_entity.type
_entity.pdbx_description
1 polymer ?
#
loop_
_entity_poly.entity_id
_entity_poly.type
_entity_poly.pdbx_seq_one_letter_code
_entity_poly.pdbx_strand_id
1 'polypeptide(L)'
;MDRWKHEDIFGEFDTGSNNSNSSNSDDEVIIPTDDCMADITLIRFALTPVTWEPSPIAIPTICYCGKPALLKTQTIGLLTGTKFYSCAGDIRDGDCHIYKLLDDAILEKITLTKTKLGEIEGRLVELLTTVEEDKKKLQEMVNLYKEHNDKLIEIVTKVVRSDKEINHLKEMVFNLQAKVTNLETDLKS
;
A
#
# COMPACT_ATOMS: atom_id res chain seq x y z
N MET A 1 -10.58 -18.74 -41.57
CA MET A 1 -11.95 -19.29 -41.63
C MET A 1 -12.04 -20.26 -40.49
N ASP A 2 -12.85 -20.00 -39.47
CA ASP A 2 -13.54 -21.05 -38.73
C ASP A 2 -14.72 -20.44 -37.97
N ARG A 3 -15.90 -20.89 -38.37
CA ARG A 3 -17.23 -20.52 -37.86
C ARG A 3 -17.44 -21.21 -36.52
N TRP A 4 -17.83 -20.47 -35.51
CA TRP A 4 -18.46 -21.05 -34.33
C TRP A 4 -19.96 -21.23 -34.62
N LYS A 5 -20.43 -22.46 -34.44
CA LYS A 5 -21.83 -22.85 -34.60
C LYS A 5 -22.62 -22.38 -33.37
N HIS A 6 -23.77 -21.77 -33.64
CA HIS A 6 -24.79 -21.45 -32.66
C HIS A 6 -25.67 -22.67 -32.51
N GLU A 7 -25.75 -23.24 -31.32
CA GLU A 7 -26.67 -24.34 -30.99
C GLU A 7 -27.64 -23.84 -29.92
N ASP A 8 -28.88 -23.63 -30.35
CA ASP A 8 -30.03 -23.24 -29.54
C ASP A 8 -30.54 -24.44 -28.73
N ILE A 9 -30.57 -24.29 -27.39
CA ILE A 9 -31.09 -25.29 -26.42
C ILE A 9 -32.27 -24.67 -25.64
N PHE A 10 -33.26 -24.14 -26.35
CA PHE A 10 -34.55 -23.87 -25.74
C PHE A 10 -35.62 -24.70 -26.43
N GLY A 11 -35.95 -25.81 -25.76
CA GLY A 11 -37.13 -26.61 -26.05
C GLY A 11 -38.38 -25.90 -25.58
N GLU A 12 -39.36 -25.91 -26.47
CA GLU A 12 -40.76 -25.54 -26.33
C GLU A 12 -41.43 -26.22 -25.12
N PHE A 13 -42.22 -25.46 -24.34
CA PHE A 13 -43.22 -26.04 -23.45
C PHE A 13 -44.47 -25.15 -23.41
N ASP A 14 -45.50 -25.59 -24.14
CA ASP A 14 -46.89 -25.19 -23.95
C ASP A 14 -47.62 -26.33 -23.23
N THR A 15 -48.20 -26.06 -22.06
CA THR A 15 -49.48 -26.66 -21.65
C THR A 15 -50.20 -25.73 -20.70
N GLY A 16 -51.32 -25.18 -21.15
CA GLY A 16 -52.19 -24.31 -20.39
C GLY A 16 -52.95 -24.99 -19.25
N SER A 17 -53.55 -24.18 -18.39
CA SER A 17 -54.69 -24.58 -17.57
C SER A 17 -55.59 -23.38 -17.30
N ASN A 18 -56.84 -23.49 -17.74
CA ASN A 18 -57.91 -22.53 -17.55
C ASN A 18 -58.79 -22.95 -16.36
N ASN A 19 -59.20 -21.94 -15.57
CA ASN A 19 -60.51 -21.77 -14.90
C ASN A 19 -61.05 -22.86 -13.94
N SER A 20 -61.38 -22.45 -12.71
CA SER A 20 -62.72 -22.66 -12.10
C SER A 20 -62.95 -21.77 -10.88
N ASN A 21 -64.00 -20.92 -10.95
CA ASN A 21 -64.64 -20.24 -9.83
C ASN A 21 -65.26 -21.24 -8.83
N SER A 22 -65.22 -20.92 -7.54
CA SER A 22 -66.19 -21.40 -6.54
C SER A 22 -66.14 -20.53 -5.28
N SER A 23 -67.30 -19.96 -4.93
CA SER A 23 -67.55 -19.07 -3.78
C SER A 23 -67.65 -19.79 -2.42
N ASN A 24 -67.56 -18.94 -1.37
CA ASN A 24 -68.08 -19.02 0.00
C ASN A 24 -67.27 -19.76 1.09
N SER A 25 -66.74 -18.99 2.04
CA SER A 25 -67.31 -18.92 3.39
C SER A 25 -66.71 -17.73 4.16
N ASP A 26 -67.61 -16.95 4.74
CA ASP A 26 -67.35 -15.81 5.61
C ASP A 26 -66.76 -16.27 6.94
N ASP A 27 -65.56 -15.80 7.29
CA ASP A 27 -65.11 -15.70 8.68
C ASP A 27 -64.50 -14.30 8.84
N GLU A 28 -65.22 -13.46 9.58
CA GLU A 28 -64.89 -12.07 9.86
C GLU A 28 -63.54 -11.95 10.60
N VAL A 29 -62.58 -11.25 9.99
CA VAL A 29 -61.56 -10.52 10.75
C VAL A 29 -61.81 -9.04 10.49
N ILE A 30 -62.53 -8.42 11.43
CA ILE A 30 -62.70 -6.98 11.53
C ILE A 30 -61.29 -6.38 11.63
N ILE A 31 -60.80 -5.80 10.54
CA ILE A 31 -59.70 -4.85 10.56
C ILE A 31 -60.33 -3.51 10.96
N PRO A 32 -60.05 -2.95 12.15
CA PRO A 32 -60.40 -1.56 12.40
C PRO A 32 -59.54 -0.71 11.48
N THR A 33 -60.11 -0.29 10.35
CA THR A 33 -59.76 0.98 9.71
C THR A 33 -60.22 2.08 10.64
N ASP A 34 -59.35 2.44 11.58
CA ASP A 34 -59.44 3.72 12.28
C ASP A 34 -58.20 4.55 11.91
N ASP A 35 -58.50 5.61 11.17
CA ASP A 35 -57.61 6.72 10.88
C ASP A 35 -56.94 7.26 12.15
N CYS A 36 -55.60 7.28 12.17
CA CYS A 36 -54.87 8.29 12.95
C CYS A 36 -53.58 8.72 12.24
N MET A 37 -53.72 9.64 11.28
CA MET A 37 -52.73 10.69 11.10
C MET A 37 -52.88 11.68 12.27
N ALA A 38 -52.22 11.42 13.40
CA ALA A 38 -51.89 12.44 14.40
C ALA A 38 -50.94 11.89 15.47
N ASP A 39 -49.85 12.63 15.67
CA ASP A 39 -49.10 12.75 16.93
C ASP A 39 -48.40 11.49 17.47
N ILE A 40 -47.34 11.07 16.77
CA ILE A 40 -46.16 10.56 17.49
C ILE A 40 -45.55 11.75 18.22
N THR A 41 -46.10 12.00 19.40
CA THR A 41 -45.48 12.84 20.41
C THR A 41 -44.05 12.35 20.56
N LEU A 42 -43.10 13.22 20.20
CA LEU A 42 -41.68 13.02 20.45
C LEU A 42 -41.48 12.82 21.96
N ILE A 43 -41.56 11.58 22.43
CA ILE A 43 -41.04 11.21 23.74
C ILE A 43 -39.54 11.47 23.63
N ARG A 44 -39.13 12.61 24.18
CA ARG A 44 -37.74 12.99 24.39
C ARG A 44 -37.08 11.98 25.33
N PHE A 45 -36.72 10.82 24.80
CA PHE A 45 -35.45 10.26 25.19
C PHE A 45 -34.40 11.17 24.58
N ALA A 46 -33.57 11.76 25.43
CA ALA A 46 -32.38 12.43 24.96
C ALA A 46 -31.55 11.38 24.22
N LEU A 47 -31.69 11.34 22.89
CA LEU A 47 -30.71 10.73 22.01
C LEU A 47 -29.43 11.54 22.26
N THR A 48 -28.57 11.02 23.14
CA THR A 48 -27.16 11.35 23.08
C THR A 48 -26.77 11.22 21.61
N PRO A 49 -26.15 12.24 20.98
CA PRO A 49 -25.71 12.11 19.61
C PRO A 49 -24.73 10.95 19.59
N VAL A 50 -25.19 9.78 19.15
CA VAL A 50 -24.33 8.67 18.81
C VAL A 50 -23.49 9.24 17.67
N THR A 51 -22.25 9.56 17.98
CA THR A 51 -21.21 9.72 16.97
C THR A 51 -21.17 8.40 16.24
N TRP A 52 -21.88 8.33 15.10
CA TRP A 52 -21.84 7.20 14.21
C TRP A 52 -20.40 7.11 13.71
N GLU A 53 -19.62 6.22 14.32
CA GLU A 53 -18.36 5.78 13.75
C GLU A 53 -18.69 5.30 12.33
N PRO A 54 -18.02 5.83 11.28
CA PRO A 54 -18.28 5.40 9.92
C PRO A 54 -18.08 3.89 9.84
N SER A 55 -18.93 3.22 9.07
CA SER A 55 -18.83 1.78 8.85
C SER A 55 -17.39 1.37 8.57
N PRO A 56 -16.91 0.25 9.17
CA PRO A 56 -15.55 -0.20 8.93
C PRO A 56 -15.33 -0.29 7.42
N ILE A 57 -14.39 0.52 6.94
CA ILE A 57 -14.05 0.59 5.52
C ILE A 57 -13.56 -0.80 5.12
N ALA A 58 -14.09 -1.34 4.02
CA ALA A 58 -13.88 -2.70 3.51
C ALA A 58 -14.72 -3.80 4.18
N ILE A 59 -14.23 -5.05 4.12
CA ILE A 59 -14.94 -6.26 4.57
C ILE A 59 -15.03 -6.27 6.09
N PRO A 60 -16.24 -6.25 6.67
CA PRO A 60 -16.37 -6.23 8.12
C PRO A 60 -16.01 -7.55 8.75
N THR A 61 -15.21 -7.49 9.82
CA THR A 61 -14.86 -8.64 10.66
C THR A 61 -15.53 -8.58 12.03
N ILE A 62 -15.83 -7.38 12.51
CA ILE A 62 -16.38 -7.11 13.84
C ILE A 62 -17.57 -6.13 13.70
N CYS A 63 -18.62 -6.37 14.48
CA CYS A 63 -19.78 -5.50 14.62
C CYS A 63 -19.51 -4.40 15.64
N TYR A 64 -20.25 -3.29 15.62
CA TYR A 64 -20.08 -2.20 16.58
C TYR A 64 -20.27 -2.62 18.05
N CYS A 65 -21.06 -3.67 18.32
CA CYS A 65 -21.20 -4.26 19.66
C CYS A 65 -20.02 -5.19 20.07
N GLY A 66 -18.94 -5.23 19.27
CA GLY A 66 -17.74 -6.04 19.52
C GLY A 66 -17.86 -7.53 19.15
N LYS A 67 -19.06 -8.00 18.80
CA LYS A 67 -19.29 -9.39 18.34
C LYS A 67 -18.83 -9.57 16.89
N PRO A 68 -18.53 -10.80 16.43
CA PRO A 68 -18.14 -11.05 15.04
C PRO A 68 -19.23 -10.62 14.03
N ALA A 69 -18.79 -10.12 12.87
CA ALA A 69 -19.66 -9.94 11.71
C ALA A 69 -19.67 -11.23 10.86
N LEU A 70 -20.86 -11.71 10.49
CA LEU A 70 -21.06 -12.94 9.74
C LEU A 70 -21.69 -12.66 8.39
N LEU A 71 -21.22 -13.36 7.36
CA LEU A 71 -21.84 -13.36 6.05
C LEU A 71 -23.10 -14.24 6.08
N LYS A 72 -24.25 -13.64 5.79
CA LYS A 72 -25.55 -14.31 5.68
C LYS A 72 -26.11 -14.14 4.28
N THR A 73 -27.04 -15.01 3.92
CA THR A 73 -27.78 -14.96 2.66
C THR A 73 -29.23 -14.61 2.96
N GLN A 74 -29.79 -13.65 2.25
CA GLN A 74 -31.20 -13.33 2.33
C GLN A 74 -32.01 -14.49 1.75
N THR A 75 -32.90 -15.07 2.54
CA THR A 75 -33.67 -16.27 2.17
C THR A 75 -35.11 -15.97 1.77
N ILE A 76 -35.59 -14.75 2.02
CA ILE A 76 -36.99 -14.35 1.83
C ILE A 76 -37.05 -12.98 1.15
N GLY A 77 -38.00 -12.85 0.22
CA GLY A 77 -38.33 -11.60 -0.47
C GLY A 77 -37.71 -11.48 -1.86
N LEU A 78 -37.86 -10.30 -2.47
CA LEU A 78 -37.39 -10.01 -3.83
C LEU A 78 -35.86 -10.13 -3.99
N LEU A 79 -35.12 -9.97 -2.90
CA LEU A 79 -33.66 -10.03 -2.84
C LEU A 79 -33.15 -11.40 -2.33
N THR A 80 -33.94 -12.45 -2.49
CA THR A 80 -33.53 -13.81 -2.12
C THR A 80 -32.24 -14.19 -2.86
N GLY A 81 -31.24 -14.69 -2.13
CA GLY A 81 -29.92 -15.02 -2.64
C GLY A 81 -28.86 -13.93 -2.42
N THR A 82 -29.27 -12.69 -2.12
CA THR A 82 -28.34 -11.59 -1.84
C THR A 82 -27.54 -11.87 -0.56
N LYS A 83 -26.23 -11.67 -0.62
CA LYS A 83 -25.33 -11.89 0.52
C LYS A 83 -25.01 -10.58 1.23
N PHE A 84 -25.00 -10.59 2.55
CA PHE A 84 -24.71 -9.42 3.38
C PHE A 84 -24.03 -9.81 4.69
N TYR A 85 -23.20 -8.91 5.23
CA TYR A 85 -22.62 -9.02 6.56
C TYR A 85 -23.62 -8.52 7.59
N SER A 86 -23.77 -9.26 8.68
CA SER A 86 -24.56 -8.85 9.85
C SER A 86 -23.97 -9.36 11.16
N CYS A 87 -24.39 -8.77 12.28
CA CYS A 87 -23.94 -9.18 13.61
C CYS A 87 -24.25 -10.67 13.91
N ALA A 88 -23.33 -11.31 14.65
CA ALA A 88 -23.55 -12.62 15.27
C ALA A 88 -24.45 -12.56 16.52
N GLY A 89 -24.59 -11.38 17.14
CA GLY A 89 -25.42 -11.16 18.31
C GLY A 89 -26.91 -10.99 18.00
N ASP A 90 -27.70 -10.81 19.06
CA ASP A 90 -29.09 -10.39 18.92
C ASP A 90 -29.13 -8.98 18.31
N ILE A 91 -29.86 -8.83 17.21
CA ILE A 91 -30.01 -7.55 16.50
C ILE A 91 -31.14 -6.70 17.09
N ARG A 92 -31.88 -7.23 18.06
CA ARG A 92 -33.03 -6.58 18.72
C ARG A 92 -32.70 -6.09 20.13
N ASP A 93 -31.44 -6.13 20.53
CA ASP A 93 -30.95 -5.68 21.84
C ASP A 93 -30.97 -4.15 22.02
N GLY A 94 -31.31 -3.41 20.96
CA GLY A 94 -31.36 -1.94 20.97
C GLY A 94 -30.01 -1.28 20.64
N ASP A 95 -28.95 -2.06 20.43
CA ASP A 95 -27.64 -1.58 20.00
C ASP A 95 -27.57 -1.36 18.48
N CYS A 96 -26.59 -0.58 18.04
CA CYS A 96 -26.27 -0.42 16.63
C CYS A 96 -25.53 -1.65 16.11
N HIS A 97 -26.11 -2.34 15.11
CA HIS A 97 -25.49 -3.51 14.48
C HIS A 97 -25.08 -3.23 13.05
N ILE A 98 -24.01 -3.91 12.62
CA ILE A 98 -23.55 -3.80 11.25
C ILE A 98 -24.51 -4.47 10.27
N TYR A 99 -24.77 -3.77 9.16
CA TYR A 99 -25.41 -4.32 7.97
C TYR A 99 -24.67 -3.78 6.76
N LYS A 100 -24.17 -4.68 5.90
CA LYS A 100 -23.43 -4.28 4.69
C LYS A 100 -23.57 -5.33 3.60
N LEU A 101 -23.94 -4.94 2.39
CA LEU A 101 -24.00 -5.88 1.28
C LEU A 101 -22.60 -6.40 0.95
N LEU A 102 -22.53 -7.66 0.51
CA LEU A 102 -21.25 -8.29 0.15
C LEU A 102 -20.55 -7.51 -0.98
N ASP A 103 -21.31 -7.08 -1.98
CA ASP A 103 -20.77 -6.38 -3.16
C ASP A 103 -20.18 -5.02 -2.79
N ASP A 104 -20.84 -4.25 -1.92
CA ASP A 104 -20.33 -2.98 -1.38
C ASP A 104 -19.04 -3.20 -0.59
N ALA A 105 -19.01 -4.21 0.27
CA ALA A 105 -17.84 -4.56 1.08
C ALA A 105 -16.63 -4.97 0.21
N ILE A 106 -16.88 -5.73 -0.86
CA ILE A 106 -15.85 -6.12 -1.84
C ILE A 106 -15.37 -4.89 -2.62
N LEU A 107 -16.28 -4.06 -3.12
CA LEU A 107 -15.94 -2.86 -3.89
C LEU A 107 -15.08 -1.90 -3.07
N GLU A 108 -15.44 -1.65 -1.82
CA GLU A 108 -14.63 -0.85 -0.92
C GLU A 108 -13.25 -1.47 -0.67
N LYS A 109 -13.17 -2.79 -0.48
CA LYS A 109 -11.89 -3.49 -0.28
C LYS A 109 -11.00 -3.37 -1.51
N ILE A 110 -11.55 -3.56 -2.71
CA ILE A 110 -10.83 -3.42 -3.98
C ILE A 110 -10.36 -1.97 -4.13
N THR A 111 -11.23 -1.00 -3.90
CA THR A 111 -10.90 0.43 -4.01
C THR A 111 -9.77 0.81 -3.04
N LEU A 112 -9.89 0.42 -1.78
CA LEU A 112 -8.85 0.65 -0.76
C LEU A 112 -7.52 0.00 -1.15
N THR A 113 -7.58 -1.25 -1.66
CA THR A 113 -6.37 -1.99 -2.06
C THR A 113 -5.72 -1.32 -3.27
N LYS A 114 -6.49 -0.85 -4.25
CA LYS A 114 -6.02 -0.11 -5.41
C LYS A 114 -5.33 1.19 -5.01
N THR A 115 -5.93 1.96 -4.09
CA THR A 115 -5.32 3.19 -3.58
C THR A 115 -3.98 2.91 -2.90
N LYS A 116 -3.94 1.93 -1.99
CA LYS A 116 -2.69 1.54 -1.31
C LYS A 116 -1.62 1.05 -2.29
N LEU A 117 -2.01 0.32 -3.34
CA LEU A 117 -1.09 -0.11 -4.38
C LEU A 117 -0.50 1.10 -5.11
N GLY A 118 -1.33 2.07 -5.50
CA GLY A 118 -0.86 3.30 -6.14
C GLY A 118 0.07 4.13 -5.25
N GLU A 119 -0.19 4.19 -3.94
CA GLU A 119 0.72 4.84 -2.98
C GLU A 119 2.07 4.13 -2.88
N ILE A 120 2.07 2.79 -2.87
CA ILE A 120 3.30 1.99 -2.85
C ILE A 120 4.07 2.17 -4.16
N GLU A 121 3.40 2.14 -5.31
CA GLU A 121 4.00 2.39 -6.62
C GLU A 121 4.63 3.79 -6.68
N GLY A 122 3.94 4.81 -6.19
CA GLY A 122 4.46 6.18 -6.11
C GLY A 122 5.74 6.27 -5.26
N ARG A 123 5.74 5.65 -4.07
CA ARG A 123 6.92 5.59 -3.19
C ARG A 123 8.09 4.82 -3.80
N LEU A 124 7.80 3.78 -4.59
CA LEU A 124 8.83 3.00 -5.27
C LEU A 124 9.50 3.83 -6.37
N VAL A 125 8.71 4.59 -7.15
CA VAL A 125 9.25 5.52 -8.15
C VAL A 125 10.12 6.58 -7.49
N GLU A 126 9.67 7.20 -6.40
CA GLU A 126 10.47 8.19 -5.66
C GLU A 126 11.80 7.57 -5.17
N LEU A 127 11.74 6.40 -4.53
CA LEU A 127 12.95 5.71 -4.06
C LEU A 127 13.92 5.39 -5.20
N LEU A 128 13.41 4.95 -6.35
CA LEU A 128 14.23 4.66 -7.53
C LEU A 128 14.95 5.93 -8.01
N THR A 129 14.26 7.07 -8.07
CA THR A 129 14.89 8.34 -8.46
C THR A 129 16.02 8.74 -7.50
N THR A 130 15.82 8.62 -6.19
CA THR A 130 16.87 8.90 -5.20
C THR A 130 18.08 7.97 -5.36
N VAL A 131 17.84 6.67 -5.58
CA VAL A 131 18.92 5.70 -5.81
C VAL A 131 19.71 6.02 -7.08
N GLU A 132 19.05 6.46 -8.15
CA GLU A 132 19.73 6.89 -9.37
C GLU A 132 20.57 8.15 -9.18
N GLU A 133 20.09 9.11 -8.40
CA GLU A 133 20.85 10.32 -8.04
C GLU A 133 22.08 9.98 -7.19
N ASP A 134 21.92 9.14 -6.18
CA ASP A 134 23.03 8.74 -5.31
C ASP A 134 24.07 7.90 -6.07
N LYS A 135 23.64 7.07 -7.02
CA LYS A 135 24.54 6.39 -7.96
C LYS A 135 25.38 7.38 -8.76
N LYS A 136 24.80 8.48 -9.26
CA LYS A 136 25.55 9.52 -9.99
C LYS A 136 26.58 10.21 -9.11
N LYS A 137 26.19 10.62 -7.89
CA LYS A 137 27.11 11.24 -6.91
C LYS A 137 28.27 10.30 -6.56
N LEU A 138 27.99 9.01 -6.37
CA LEU A 138 29.02 8.01 -6.11
C LEU A 138 29.98 7.87 -7.29
N GLN A 139 29.46 7.87 -8.52
CA GLN A 139 30.29 7.81 -9.73
C GLN A 139 31.22 9.03 -9.84
N GLU A 140 30.73 10.23 -9.53
CA GLU A 140 31.54 11.45 -9.48
C GLU A 140 32.65 11.35 -8.42
N MET A 141 32.34 10.86 -7.23
CA MET A 141 33.32 10.67 -6.15
C MET A 141 34.41 9.66 -6.53
N VAL A 142 34.04 8.56 -7.19
CA VAL A 142 35.01 7.56 -7.70
C VAL A 142 35.94 8.20 -8.74
N ASN A 143 35.42 9.02 -9.64
CA ASN A 143 36.23 9.71 -10.65
C ASN A 143 37.21 10.69 -10.00
N LEU A 144 36.76 11.48 -9.02
CA LEU A 144 37.61 12.40 -8.25
C LEU A 144 38.71 11.65 -7.49
N TYR A 145 38.38 10.52 -6.87
CA TYR A 145 39.35 9.69 -6.17
C TYR A 145 40.44 9.18 -7.12
N LYS A 146 40.05 8.73 -8.32
CA LYS A 146 40.99 8.29 -9.36
C LYS A 146 41.93 9.43 -9.78
N GLU A 147 41.39 10.62 -10.04
CA GLU A 147 42.20 11.79 -10.42
C GLU A 147 43.20 12.16 -9.31
N HIS A 148 42.76 12.15 -8.06
CA HIS A 148 43.64 12.45 -6.93
C HIS A 148 44.74 11.40 -6.75
N ASN A 149 44.41 10.12 -6.96
CA ASN A 149 45.37 9.02 -6.93
C ASN A 149 46.42 9.16 -8.05
N ASP A 150 46.03 9.54 -9.26
CA ASP A 150 46.95 9.77 -10.37
C ASP A 150 47.92 10.93 -10.06
N LYS A 151 47.42 12.04 -9.50
CA LYS A 151 48.25 13.15 -9.01
C LYS A 151 49.21 12.73 -7.90
N LEU A 152 48.76 11.88 -6.98
CA LEU A 152 49.59 11.37 -5.89
C LEU A 152 50.73 10.50 -6.43
N ILE A 153 50.46 9.63 -7.41
CA ILE A 153 51.50 8.84 -8.09
C ILE A 153 52.53 9.75 -8.76
N GLU A 154 52.08 10.82 -9.43
CA GLU A 154 52.98 11.79 -10.04
C GLU A 154 53.88 12.49 -9.01
N ILE A 155 53.30 12.95 -7.90
CA ILE A 155 54.03 13.60 -6.81
C ILE A 155 55.06 12.64 -6.20
N VAL A 156 54.65 11.42 -5.87
CA VAL A 156 55.54 10.39 -5.32
C VAL A 156 56.71 10.12 -6.27
N THR A 157 56.45 10.04 -7.58
CA THR A 157 57.50 9.83 -8.59
C THR A 157 58.50 10.99 -8.61
N LYS A 158 58.03 12.24 -8.50
CA LYS A 158 58.91 13.43 -8.44
C LYS A 158 59.75 13.43 -7.16
N VAL A 159 59.16 13.10 -6.01
CA VAL A 159 59.86 13.02 -4.72
C VAL A 159 60.99 11.98 -4.77
N VAL A 160 60.71 10.77 -5.30
CA VAL A 160 61.73 9.72 -5.45
C VAL A 160 62.88 10.18 -6.34
N ARG A 161 62.60 10.93 -7.42
CA ARG A 161 63.65 11.50 -8.27
C ARG A 161 64.51 12.50 -7.51
N SER A 162 63.89 13.45 -6.81
CA SER A 162 64.60 14.46 -6.03
C SER A 162 65.44 13.83 -4.90
N ASP A 163 64.95 12.76 -4.25
CA ASP A 163 65.73 12.02 -3.24
C ASP A 163 67.01 11.41 -3.84
N LYS A 164 66.92 10.87 -5.07
CA LYS A 164 68.10 10.35 -5.78
C LYS A 164 69.12 11.45 -6.06
N GLU A 165 68.66 12.62 -6.50
CA GLU A 165 69.51 13.79 -6.77
C GLU A 165 70.17 14.30 -5.48
N ILE A 166 69.42 14.39 -4.38
CA ILE A 166 69.93 14.77 -3.05
C ILE A 166 71.01 13.79 -2.58
N ASN A 167 70.80 12.48 -2.75
CA ASN A 167 71.78 11.48 -2.36
C ASN A 167 73.08 11.60 -3.18
N HIS A 168 72.98 11.84 -4.49
CA HIS A 168 74.15 12.10 -5.33
C HIS A 168 74.91 13.36 -4.88
N LEU A 169 74.19 14.45 -4.60
CA LEU A 169 74.81 15.69 -4.09
C LEU A 169 75.49 15.49 -2.73
N LYS A 170 74.89 14.72 -1.82
CA LYS A 170 75.51 14.37 -0.53
C LYS A 170 76.84 13.64 -0.73
N GLU A 171 76.90 12.67 -1.63
CA GLU A 171 78.13 11.93 -1.92
C GLU A 171 79.24 12.85 -2.47
N MET A 172 78.89 13.78 -3.36
CA MET A 172 79.84 14.79 -3.84
C MET A 172 80.37 15.69 -2.71
N VAL A 173 79.49 16.12 -1.80
CA VAL A 173 79.90 16.94 -0.63
C VAL A 173 80.85 16.16 0.27
N PHE A 174 80.56 14.89 0.58
CA PHE A 174 81.47 14.05 1.37
C PHE A 174 82.86 13.93 0.73
N ASN A 175 82.90 13.70 -0.59
CA ASN A 175 84.17 13.62 -1.33
C ASN A 175 84.96 14.94 -1.31
N LEU A 176 84.28 16.08 -1.47
CA LEU A 176 84.92 17.39 -1.39
C LEU A 176 85.42 17.69 0.03
N GLN A 177 84.63 17.35 1.05
CA GLN A 177 85.00 17.56 2.44
C GLN A 177 86.21 16.72 2.86
N ALA A 178 86.31 15.48 2.36
CA ALA A 178 87.51 14.64 2.52
C ALA A 178 88.75 15.27 1.84
N LYS A 179 88.60 15.86 0.64
CA LYS A 179 89.70 16.55 -0.02
C LYS A 179 90.16 17.80 0.74
N VAL A 180 89.21 18.60 1.23
CA VAL A 180 89.52 19.82 2.00
C VAL A 180 90.25 19.47 3.29
N THR A 181 89.79 18.47 4.03
CA THR A 181 90.44 18.03 5.29
C THR A 181 91.87 17.55 5.05
N ASN A 182 92.15 16.78 3.98
CA ASN A 182 93.52 16.40 3.63
C ASN A 182 94.41 17.61 3.32
N LEU A 183 93.92 18.59 2.55
CA LEU A 183 94.67 19.81 2.25
C LEU A 183 94.96 20.63 3.51
N GLU A 184 94.00 20.70 4.44
CA GLU A 184 94.18 21.38 5.73
C GLU A 184 95.22 20.68 6.62
N THR A 185 95.31 19.35 6.58
CA THR A 185 96.37 18.62 7.31
C THR A 185 97.74 18.83 6.67
N ASP A 186 97.83 18.84 5.35
CA ASP A 186 99.09 19.07 4.62
C ASP A 186 99.65 20.48 4.89
N LEU A 187 98.79 21.50 5.00
CA LEU A 187 99.20 22.88 5.29
C LEU A 187 99.72 23.07 6.73
N LYS A 188 99.34 22.20 7.67
CA LYS A 188 99.72 22.27 9.09
C LYS A 188 100.96 21.44 9.43
N SER A 189 101.43 20.59 8.51
CA SER A 189 102.65 19.79 8.63
C SER A 189 103.88 20.57 8.20
#